data_AF-A0A940B0D6-F1
#
_entry.id   AF-A0A940B0D6-F1
#
_cell.length_a   1.000
_cell.length_b   1.000
_cell.length_c   1.000
_cell.angle_alpha   90.00
_cell.angle_beta   90.00
_cell.angle_gamma   90.00
#
_symmetry.space_group_name_H-M   'P 1'
#
loop_
_entity.id
_entity.type
_entity.pdbx_description
1 polymer ?
#
loop_
_entity_poly.entity_id
_entity_poly.type
_entity_poly.pdbx_seq_one_letter_code
_entity_poly.pdbx_strand_id
1 'polypeptide(L)'
;MFSSEAMTQDEAWKKNYDEVMSFITENGRNLSKYNLEERRLYTWLKHNRKQMNQGLLKPEREVRFRELLAMAEQYKRKNQYE
;
A
#
# COMPACT_ATOMS: atom_id res chain seq x y z
N MET A 1 -20.60 -0.29 29.82
CA MET A 1 -20.23 0.49 28.61
C MET A 1 -18.80 0.14 28.27
N PHE A 2 -18.55 -0.21 27.01
CA PHE A 2 -17.32 -0.08 26.19
C PHE A 2 -17.40 -1.20 25.14
N SER A 3 -18.19 -0.97 24.09
CA SER A 3 -18.08 -1.80 22.89
C SER A 3 -16.69 -1.54 22.30
N SER A 4 -15.80 -2.52 22.33
CA SER A 4 -14.64 -2.53 21.45
C SER A 4 -15.17 -2.67 20.03
N GLU A 5 -15.36 -1.57 19.31
CA GLU A 5 -15.60 -1.63 17.87
C GLU A 5 -14.38 -2.28 17.24
N ALA A 6 -14.51 -3.56 16.89
CA ALA A 6 -13.51 -4.27 16.14
C ALA A 6 -13.36 -3.55 14.80
N MET A 7 -12.18 -2.97 14.55
CA MET A 7 -11.87 -2.29 13.30
C MET A 7 -12.26 -3.20 12.13
N THR A 8 -13.12 -2.69 11.26
CA THR A 8 -13.60 -3.44 10.10
C THR A 8 -12.45 -3.72 9.13
N GLN A 9 -12.60 -4.75 8.29
CA GLN A 9 -11.59 -5.04 7.27
C GLN A 9 -11.40 -3.88 6.28
N ASP A 10 -12.42 -3.05 6.06
CA ASP A 10 -12.35 -1.88 5.18
C ASP A 10 -11.58 -0.73 5.82
N GLU A 11 -11.80 -0.46 7.11
CA GLU A 11 -11.00 0.52 7.87
C GLU A 11 -9.55 0.11 7.97
N ALA A 12 -9.28 -1.18 8.26
CA ALA A 12 -7.92 -1.71 8.31
C ALA A 12 -7.20 -1.57 6.96
N TRP A 13 -7.93 -1.81 5.86
CA TRP A 13 -7.40 -1.64 4.52
C TRP A 13 -7.11 -0.18 4.21
N LYS A 14 -8.06 0.72 4.52
CA LYS A 14 -7.92 2.16 4.32
C LYS A 14 -6.75 2.72 5.11
N LYS A 15 -6.60 2.34 6.38
CA LYS A 15 -5.47 2.76 7.23
C LYS A 15 -4.13 2.41 6.61
N ASN A 16 -3.96 1.17 6.15
CA ASN A 16 -2.72 0.76 5.50
C ASN A 16 -2.49 1.49 4.17
N TYR A 17 -3.55 1.74 3.40
CA TYR A 17 -3.48 2.53 2.18
C TYR A 17 -2.99 3.95 2.47
N ASP A 18 -3.59 4.63 3.45
CA ASP A 18 -3.24 5.99 3.85
C ASP A 18 -1.79 6.04 4.37
N GLU A 19 -1.36 5.05 5.17
CA GLU A 19 0.02 4.97 5.66
C GLU A 19 1.06 4.77 4.54
N VAL A 20 0.78 3.94 3.53
CA VAL A 20 1.69 3.79 2.38
C VAL A 20 1.72 5.08 1.56
N MET A 21 0.56 5.71 1.36
CA MET A 21 0.43 6.95 0.61
C MET A 21 1.27 8.05 1.26
N SER A 22 1.06 8.31 2.56
CA SER A 22 1.83 9.28 3.34
C SER A 22 3.32 8.96 3.31
N PHE A 23 3.70 7.69 3.44
CA PHE A 23 5.11 7.32 3.38
C PHE A 23 5.75 7.71 2.04
N ILE A 24 5.11 7.41 0.91
CA ILE A 24 5.65 7.71 -0.42
C ILE A 24 5.74 9.22 -0.64
N THR A 25 4.71 9.97 -0.25
CA THR A 25 4.65 11.43 -0.46
C THR A 25 5.62 12.18 0.44
N GLU A 26 5.73 11.81 1.73
CA GLU A 26 6.61 12.46 2.70
C GLU A 26 8.09 12.14 2.44
N ASN A 27 8.41 10.90 2.08
CA ASN A 27 9.80 10.48 1.87
C ASN A 27 10.28 10.63 0.43
N GLY A 28 9.37 10.86 -0.53
CA GLY A 28 9.69 10.92 -1.96
C GLY A 28 10.30 9.63 -2.51
N ARG A 29 10.00 8.48 -1.88
CA ARG A 29 10.54 7.16 -2.28
C ARG A 29 9.59 6.03 -1.94
N ASN A 30 9.78 4.90 -2.62
CA ASN A 30 9.06 3.66 -2.30
C ASN A 30 9.56 2.98 -1.01
N LEU A 31 8.66 2.16 -0.46
CA LEU A 31 8.94 1.25 0.66
C LEU A 31 10.04 0.23 0.33
N SER A 32 10.89 -0.04 1.30
CA SER A 32 12.00 -0.99 1.26
C SER A 32 11.63 -2.29 1.96
N LYS A 33 11.91 -3.42 1.30
CA LYS A 33 11.78 -4.75 1.91
C LYS A 33 12.81 -5.03 3.01
N TYR A 34 13.89 -4.26 3.05
CA TYR A 34 15.01 -4.46 3.98
C TYR A 34 14.85 -3.69 5.28
N ASN A 35 14.06 -2.60 5.29
CA ASN A 35 13.76 -1.88 6.52
C ASN A 35 12.67 -2.65 7.30
N LEU A 36 12.94 -2.95 8.57
CA LEU A 36 12.04 -3.70 9.45
C LEU A 36 10.72 -2.94 9.70
N GLU A 37 10.79 -1.62 9.85
CA GLU A 37 9.61 -0.78 10.10
C GLU A 37 8.70 -0.73 8.88
N GLU A 38 9.29 -0.75 7.68
CA GLU A 38 8.58 -0.71 6.39
C GLU A 38 8.07 -2.09 5.94
N ARG A 39 8.64 -3.18 6.49
CA ARG A 39 8.36 -4.56 6.05
C ARG A 39 6.89 -4.93 6.14
N ARG A 40 6.18 -4.44 7.16
CA ARG A 40 4.74 -4.67 7.34
C ARG A 40 3.95 -4.10 6.15
N LEU A 41 4.19 -2.83 5.81
CA LEU A 41 3.54 -2.15 4.69
C LEU A 41 3.97 -2.71 3.33
N TYR A 42 5.24 -3.07 3.19
CA TYR A 42 5.75 -3.75 2.00
C TYR A 42 5.02 -5.10 1.75
N THR A 43 4.79 -5.87 2.82
CA THR A 43 4.06 -7.14 2.73
C THR A 43 2.60 -6.92 2.38
N TRP A 44 1.97 -5.88 2.94
CA TRP A 44 0.61 -5.47 2.58
C TRP A 44 0.50 -5.09 1.09
N LEU A 45 1.44 -4.33 0.54
CA LEU A 45 1.50 -4.01 -0.90
C LEU A 45 1.60 -5.27 -1.75
N LYS A 46 2.52 -6.19 -1.39
CA LYS A 46 2.70 -7.46 -2.11
C LYS A 46 1.42 -8.30 -2.11
N HIS A 47 0.75 -8.38 -0.97
CA HIS A 47 -0.50 -9.13 -0.82
C HIS A 47 -1.61 -8.54 -1.70
N ASN A 48 -1.84 -7.22 -1.64
CA ASN A 48 -2.88 -6.56 -2.45
C ASN A 48 -2.61 -6.66 -3.95
N ARG A 49 -1.34 -6.54 -4.38
CA ARG A 49 -0.99 -6.77 -5.78
C ARG A 49 -1.31 -8.20 -6.23
N LYS A 50 -1.05 -9.20 -5.38
CA LYS A 50 -1.43 -10.59 -5.67
C LYS A 50 -2.95 -10.74 -5.79
N GLN A 51 -3.72 -10.18 -4.84
CA GLN A 51 -5.18 -10.24 -4.87
C GLN A 51 -5.78 -9.54 -6.09
N MET A 52 -5.26 -8.37 -6.46
CA MET A 52 -5.64 -7.64 -7.68
C MET A 52 -5.39 -8.49 -8.92
N ASN A 53 -4.21 -9.08 -9.06
CA ASN A 53 -3.87 -9.93 -10.21
C ASN A 53 -4.72 -11.21 -10.28
N GLN A 54 -5.28 -11.66 -9.15
CA GLN A 54 -6.17 -12.80 -9.06
C GLN A 54 -7.66 -12.42 -9.24
N GLY A 55 -7.99 -11.13 -9.37
CA GLY A 55 -9.37 -10.65 -9.41
C GLY A 55 -10.12 -10.80 -8.08
N LEU A 56 -9.39 -10.97 -6.96
CA LEU A 56 -9.96 -11.17 -5.61
C LEU A 56 -10.05 -9.87 -4.81
N LEU A 57 -9.41 -8.79 -5.29
CA LEU A 57 -9.48 -7.49 -4.65
C LEU A 57 -10.84 -6.85 -4.94
N LYS A 58 -11.51 -6.31 -3.93
CA LYS A 58 -12.79 -5.59 -4.13
C LYS A 58 -12.62 -4.50 -5.21
N PRO A 59 -13.59 -4.27 -6.12
CA PRO A 59 -13.45 -3.30 -7.21
C PRO A 59 -13.06 -1.90 -6.76
N GLU A 60 -13.65 -1.40 -5.67
CA GLU A 60 -13.33 -0.08 -5.10
C GLU A 60 -11.89 0.01 -4.59
N ARG A 61 -11.38 -1.07 -3.98
CA ARG A 61 -10.00 -1.16 -3.51
C ARG A 61 -9.04 -1.26 -4.68
N GLU A 62 -9.41 -1.97 -5.74
CA GLU A 62 -8.60 -2.10 -6.94
C GLU A 62 -8.37 -0.75 -7.62
N VAL A 63 -9.41 0.08 -7.78
CA VAL A 63 -9.26 1.44 -8.35
C VAL A 63 -8.23 2.24 -7.56
N ARG A 64 -8.40 2.35 -6.24
CA ARG A 64 -7.47 3.06 -5.36
C ARG A 64 -6.07 2.44 -5.38
N PHE A 65 -5.97 1.12 -5.38
CA PHE A 65 -4.68 0.44 -5.39
C PHE A 65 -3.92 0.69 -6.69
N ARG A 66 -4.60 0.77 -7.84
CA ARG A 66 -3.98 1.16 -9.12
C ARG A 66 -3.44 2.59 -9.08
N GLU A 67 -4.17 3.53 -8.49
CA GLU A 67 -3.70 4.91 -8.29
C GLU A 67 -2.42 4.95 -7.44
N LEU A 68 -2.41 4.19 -6.33
CA LEU A 68 -1.22 4.05 -5.48
C LEU A 68 -0.03 3.45 -6.24
N LEU A 69 -0.26 2.44 -7.08
CA LEU A 69 0.81 1.85 -7.90
C LEU A 69 1.34 2.83 -8.96
N ALA A 70 0.47 3.62 -9.58
CA ALA A 70 0.87 4.65 -10.53
C ALA A 70 1.71 5.74 -9.86
N MET A 71 1.33 6.18 -8.65
CA MET A 71 2.15 7.09 -7.86
C MET A 71 3.51 6.46 -7.50
N ALA A 72 3.51 5.24 -6.98
CA ALA A 72 4.74 4.54 -6.62
C ALA A 72 5.71 4.38 -7.81
N GLU A 73 5.19 4.28 -9.04
CA GLU A 73 6.01 4.24 -10.25
C GLU A 73 6.76 5.55 -10.49
N GLN A 74 6.16 6.71 -10.17
CA GLN A 74 6.80 8.02 -10.29
C GLN A 74 8.02 8.14 -9.37
N TYR A 75 7.97 7.51 -8.21
CA TYR A 75 9.04 7.48 -7.21
C TYR A 75 9.95 6.25 -7.33
N LYS A 76 9.86 5.48 -8.43
CA LYS A 76 10.90 4.49 -8.71
C LYS A 76 12.21 5.20 -8.99
N ARG A 77 13.29 4.65 -8.44
CA ARG A 77 14.65 5.07 -8.81
C ARG A 77 14.80 4.87 -10.31
N LYS A 78 14.95 5.95 -11.07
CA LYS A 78 15.43 5.87 -12.45
C LYS A 78 16.82 5.22 -12.40
N ASN A 79 16.99 4.15 -13.16
CA ASN A 79 18.24 3.42 -13.17
C ASN A 79 19.33 4.34 -13.74
N GLN A 80 20.44 4.48 -13.02
CA GLN A 80 21.57 5.38 -13.37
C GLN A 80 22.40 4.91 -14.58
N TYR A 81 21.86 4.01 -15.41
CA TYR A 81 22.52 3.38 -16.55
C TYR A 81 21.73 3.53 -17.87
N GLU A 82 20.74 4.44 -17.90
CA GLU A 82 20.11 4.88 -19.16
C GLU A 82 20.92 5.97 -19.86
#